data_AF-A0AA35TXP8-F1
#
_entry.id   AF-A0AA35TXP8-F1
#
_cell.length_a   1.000
_cell.length_b   1.000
_cell.length_c   1.000
_cell.angle_alpha   90.00
_cell.angle_beta   90.00
_cell.angle_gamma   90.00
#
_symmetry.space_group_name_H-M   'P 1'
#
loop_
_entity.id
_entity.type
_entity.pdbx_description
1 polymer ?
#
loop_
_entity_poly.entity_id
_entity_poly.type
_entity_poly.pdbx_seq_one_letter_code
_entity_poly.pdbx_strand_id
1 'polypeptide(L)'
;PFVSPEEVVARLIQVGLFDKAIDTARCFGLPLDSIFDALASRCVHLTNSLVGFRDETDDASNWNWLDANESIDIPTPIERSVVDKAWLMLKSYLRTYDHVHGHRLQKCVARKLLSLGSHLPQWLIQSFKETNPAELLHLYLSFNLLEEAAVFALQYIDAVLGPRREEFAMKATLHSSSPSVWLPYSSLDHLREALHNAESTSLIELSSQLTAKLEAYFRTATSVTADMEHQARQTMMVTH
;
A
#
# COMPACT_ATOMS: atom_id res chain seq x y z
N PRO A 1 -41.08 -9.07 -0.78
CA PRO A 1 -39.73 -9.40 -0.25
C PRO A 1 -38.95 -8.12 0.04
N PHE A 2 -38.57 -7.89 1.30
CA PHE A 2 -37.71 -6.77 1.67
C PHE A 2 -36.27 -7.15 1.32
N VAL A 3 -35.65 -6.40 0.41
CA VAL A 3 -34.24 -6.58 0.03
C VAL A 3 -33.39 -5.97 1.13
N SER A 4 -32.41 -6.71 1.64
CA SER A 4 -31.51 -6.19 2.67
C SER A 4 -30.60 -5.09 2.08
N PRO A 5 -30.17 -4.09 2.89
CA PRO A 5 -29.22 -3.08 2.43
C PRO A 5 -27.94 -3.68 1.83
N GLU A 6 -27.47 -4.80 2.36
CA GLU A 6 -26.31 -5.55 1.87
C GLU A 6 -26.57 -6.13 0.47
N GLU A 7 -27.75 -6.69 0.22
CA GLU A 7 -28.15 -7.17 -1.11
C GLU A 7 -28.28 -6.02 -2.11
N VAL A 8 -28.79 -4.86 -1.69
CA VAL A 8 -28.84 -3.66 -2.53
C VAL A 8 -27.43 -3.22 -2.92
N VAL A 9 -26.52 -3.11 -1.95
CA VAL A 9 -25.11 -2.76 -2.19
C VAL A 9 -24.44 -3.77 -3.12
N ALA A 10 -24.62 -5.08 -2.87
CA ALA A 10 -24.07 -6.13 -3.72
C ALA A 10 -24.57 -6.01 -5.18
N ARG A 11 -25.85 -5.68 -5.37
CA ARG A 11 -26.43 -5.49 -6.70
C ARG A 11 -25.91 -4.23 -7.39
N LEU A 12 -25.73 -3.13 -6.65
CA LEU A 12 -25.14 -1.90 -7.18
C LEU A 12 -23.69 -2.14 -7.64
N ILE A 13 -22.91 -2.90 -6.87
CA ILE A 13 -21.56 -3.34 -7.23
C ILE A 13 -21.55 -4.18 -8.51
N GLN A 14 -22.50 -5.11 -8.65
CA GLN A 14 -22.62 -5.96 -9.86
C GLN A 14 -22.93 -5.14 -11.12
N VAL A 15 -23.77 -4.11 -11.01
CA VAL A 15 -24.09 -3.22 -12.15
C VAL A 15 -22.95 -2.22 -12.40
N GLY A 16 -22.14 -1.89 -11.38
CA GLY A 16 -21.03 -0.95 -11.48
C GLY A 16 -21.38 0.47 -11.05
N LEU A 17 -22.45 0.64 -10.28
CA LEU A 17 -22.89 1.91 -9.70
C LEU A 17 -22.23 2.12 -8.34
N PHE A 18 -20.92 2.36 -8.34
CA PHE A 18 -20.09 2.46 -7.13
C PHE A 18 -20.44 3.67 -6.27
N ASP A 19 -20.76 4.82 -6.85
CA ASP A 19 -21.19 6.01 -6.10
C ASP A 19 -22.41 5.71 -5.23
N LYS A 20 -23.45 5.16 -5.86
CA LYS A 20 -24.68 4.77 -5.17
C LYS A 20 -24.43 3.66 -4.17
N ALA A 21 -23.53 2.73 -4.46
CA ALA A 21 -23.16 1.67 -3.53
C ALA A 21 -22.51 2.25 -2.27
N ILE A 22 -21.60 3.22 -2.41
CA ILE A 22 -20.95 3.91 -1.30
C ILE A 22 -21.96 4.71 -0.49
N ASP A 23 -22.81 5.50 -1.15
CA ASP A 23 -23.84 6.28 -0.46
C ASP A 23 -24.80 5.39 0.32
N THR A 24 -25.25 4.29 -0.29
CA THR A 24 -26.11 3.30 0.37
C THR A 24 -25.38 2.68 1.56
N ALA A 25 -24.15 2.20 1.38
CA ALA A 25 -23.38 1.60 2.46
C ALA A 25 -23.17 2.58 3.63
N ARG A 26 -22.89 3.85 3.35
CA ARG A 26 -22.74 4.89 4.38
C ARG A 26 -24.05 5.19 5.11
N CYS A 27 -25.18 5.27 4.39
CA CYS A 27 -26.50 5.45 5.00
C CYS A 27 -26.86 4.34 5.99
N PHE A 28 -26.42 3.11 5.73
CA PHE A 28 -26.68 1.95 6.58
C PHE A 28 -25.51 1.55 7.50
N GLY A 29 -24.39 2.30 7.49
CA GLY A 29 -23.21 2.02 8.32
C GLY A 29 -22.47 0.73 7.95
N LEU A 30 -22.56 0.29 6.69
CA LEU A 30 -21.92 -0.92 6.18
C LEU A 30 -20.43 -0.67 5.83
N PRO A 31 -19.57 -1.70 5.93
CA PRO A 31 -18.17 -1.60 5.52
C PRO A 31 -18.04 -1.41 4.01
N LEU A 32 -17.11 -0.54 3.58
CA LEU A 32 -16.88 -0.26 2.17
C LEU A 32 -15.93 -1.26 1.48
N ASP A 33 -15.32 -2.17 2.24
CA ASP A 33 -14.31 -3.13 1.78
C ASP A 33 -14.73 -3.88 0.50
N SER A 34 -15.97 -4.40 0.47
CA SER A 34 -16.50 -5.16 -0.67
C SER A 34 -16.67 -4.32 -1.94
N ILE A 35 -16.96 -3.03 -1.79
CA ILE A 35 -17.09 -2.07 -2.89
C ILE A 35 -15.72 -1.82 -3.51
N PHE A 36 -14.71 -1.56 -2.67
CA PHE A 36 -13.34 -1.31 -3.12
C PHE A 36 -12.67 -2.56 -3.69
N ASP A 37 -12.92 -3.74 -3.12
CA ASP A 37 -12.47 -5.02 -3.68
C ASP A 37 -13.03 -5.26 -5.08
N ALA A 38 -14.33 -4.98 -5.27
CA ALA A 38 -14.95 -5.13 -6.57
C ALA A 38 -14.45 -4.10 -7.58
N LEU A 39 -14.23 -2.85 -7.16
CA LEU A 39 -13.67 -1.82 -8.01
C LEU A 39 -12.23 -2.16 -8.44
N ALA A 40 -11.39 -2.62 -7.52
CA ALA A 40 -10.04 -3.09 -7.81
C ALA A 40 -10.06 -4.27 -8.80
N SER A 41 -10.98 -5.22 -8.61
CA SER A 41 -11.15 -6.35 -9.53
C SER A 41 -11.50 -5.88 -10.93
N ARG A 42 -12.43 -4.94 -11.08
CA ARG A 42 -12.79 -4.38 -12.39
C ARG A 42 -11.62 -3.69 -13.07
N CYS A 43 -10.80 -2.93 -12.34
CA CYS A 43 -9.61 -2.28 -12.91
C CYS A 43 -8.63 -3.31 -13.49
N VAL A 44 -8.38 -4.41 -12.77
CA VAL A 44 -7.50 -5.49 -13.24
C VAL A 44 -8.12 -6.23 -14.42
N HIS A 45 -9.40 -6.58 -14.35
CA HIS A 45 -10.09 -7.25 -15.46
C HIS A 45 -10.08 -6.41 -16.74
N LEU A 46 -10.32 -5.10 -16.62
CA LEU A 46 -10.26 -4.17 -17.75
C LEU A 46 -8.84 -4.11 -18.34
N THR A 47 -7.82 -4.05 -17.49
CA THR A 47 -6.42 -4.05 -17.93
C THR A 47 -6.08 -5.35 -18.68
N ASN A 48 -6.52 -6.50 -18.18
CA ASN A 48 -6.27 -7.79 -18.79
C ASN A 48 -7.08 -8.00 -20.09
N SER A 49 -8.31 -7.48 -20.17
CA SER A 49 -9.15 -7.57 -21.37
C SER A 49 -8.48 -6.87 -22.55
N LEU A 50 -7.85 -5.71 -22.33
CA LEU A 50 -7.14 -4.98 -23.38
C LEU A 50 -5.83 -5.63 -23.86
N VAL A 51 -5.26 -6.55 -23.07
CA VAL A 51 -4.08 -7.34 -23.47
C VAL A 51 -4.50 -8.57 -24.30
N GLY A 52 -5.78 -8.95 -24.27
CA GLY A 52 -6.37 -10.01 -25.09
C GLY A 52 -6.83 -9.55 -26.48
N PHE A 53 -7.35 -10.47 -27.29
CA PHE A 53 -7.97 -10.15 -28.58
C PHE A 53 -9.12 -9.15 -28.38
N ARG A 54 -8.99 -7.95 -28.95
CA ARG A 54 -10.00 -6.88 -28.91
C ARG A 54 -11.28 -7.30 -29.63
N ASP A 55 -12.39 -7.32 -28.91
CA ASP A 55 -13.74 -7.25 -29.48
C ASP A 55 -14.26 -5.81 -29.32
N GLU A 56 -14.59 -5.15 -30.41
CA GLU A 56 -15.05 -3.75 -30.44
C GLU A 56 -16.35 -3.53 -29.65
N THR A 57 -17.11 -4.61 -29.37
CA THR A 57 -18.33 -4.55 -28.58
C THR A 57 -18.09 -4.39 -27.07
N ASP A 58 -16.89 -4.70 -26.58
CA ASP A 58 -16.56 -4.64 -25.14
C ASP A 58 -16.22 -3.20 -24.71
N ASP A 59 -15.70 -2.37 -25.63
CA ASP A 59 -15.29 -0.99 -25.33
C ASP A 59 -16.44 -0.11 -24.85
N ALA A 60 -17.62 -0.19 -25.47
CA ALA A 60 -18.80 0.59 -25.06
C ALA A 60 -19.29 0.21 -23.66
N SER A 61 -19.31 -1.09 -23.34
CA SER A 61 -19.66 -1.60 -22.01
C SER A 61 -18.65 -1.14 -20.95
N ASN A 62 -17.37 -1.11 -21.32
CA ASN A 62 -16.28 -0.68 -20.45
C ASN A 62 -16.32 0.81 -20.10
N TRP A 63 -16.86 1.67 -20.97
CA TRP A 63 -17.14 3.08 -20.66
C TRP A 63 -18.40 3.28 -19.81
N ASN A 64 -19.47 2.50 -20.07
CA ASN A 64 -20.78 2.70 -19.45
C ASN A 64 -20.76 2.73 -17.92
N TRP A 65 -20.01 1.83 -17.29
CA TRP A 65 -19.94 1.82 -15.82
C TRP A 65 -19.08 2.97 -15.28
N LEU A 66 -18.06 3.44 -16.00
CA LEU A 66 -17.25 4.59 -15.57
C LEU A 66 -18.07 5.88 -15.64
N ASP A 67 -18.82 6.07 -16.73
CA ASP A 67 -19.65 7.26 -16.91
C ASP A 67 -20.86 7.28 -15.96
N ALA A 68 -21.27 6.13 -15.45
CA ALA A 68 -22.31 6.05 -14.41
C ALA A 68 -21.82 6.49 -13.01
N ASN A 69 -20.54 6.80 -12.85
CA ASN A 69 -19.92 7.23 -11.59
C ASN A 69 -19.24 8.60 -11.77
N GLU A 70 -19.92 9.67 -11.33
CA GLU A 70 -19.49 11.07 -11.50
C GLU A 70 -19.32 11.82 -10.16
N SER A 71 -19.46 11.14 -9.02
CA SER A 71 -19.50 11.82 -7.71
C SER A 71 -18.20 12.51 -7.33
N ILE A 72 -17.07 12.06 -7.87
CA ILE A 72 -15.75 12.61 -7.60
C ILE A 72 -15.21 13.18 -8.90
N ASP A 73 -14.93 14.49 -8.89
CA ASP A 73 -14.33 15.20 -10.01
C ASP A 73 -12.92 14.64 -10.25
N ILE A 74 -12.79 13.78 -11.26
CA ILE A 74 -11.52 13.21 -11.69
C ILE A 74 -10.96 14.20 -12.70
N PRO A 75 -9.79 14.82 -12.45
CA PRO A 75 -9.14 15.63 -13.47
C PRO A 75 -8.82 14.73 -14.67
N THR A 76 -9.58 14.86 -15.76
CA THR A 76 -9.36 14.10 -16.99
C THR A 76 -8.52 14.94 -17.95
N PRO A 77 -7.23 14.60 -18.20
CA PRO A 77 -6.55 15.09 -19.37
C PRO A 77 -7.23 14.55 -20.63
N ILE A 78 -7.17 15.32 -21.71
CA ILE A 78 -7.96 15.20 -22.94
C ILE A 78 -7.78 13.84 -23.68
N GLU A 79 -6.75 13.06 -23.34
CA GLU A 79 -6.42 11.79 -24.02
C GLU A 79 -5.96 10.72 -23.00
N ARG A 80 -6.89 10.00 -22.36
CA ARG A 80 -6.54 8.84 -21.52
C ARG A 80 -7.45 7.64 -21.78
N SER A 81 -6.86 6.45 -21.74
CA SER A 81 -7.52 5.16 -21.98
C SER A 81 -8.60 4.88 -20.93
N VAL A 82 -9.56 4.01 -21.25
CA VAL A 82 -10.57 3.50 -20.29
C VAL A 82 -9.92 2.97 -19.01
N VAL A 83 -8.80 2.26 -19.18
CA VAL A 83 -8.00 1.70 -18.09
C VAL A 83 -7.49 2.82 -17.18
N ASP A 84 -6.90 3.87 -17.77
CA ASP A 84 -6.37 4.99 -16.99
C ASP A 84 -7.47 5.69 -16.19
N LYS A 85 -8.65 5.90 -16.81
CA LYS A 85 -9.81 6.50 -16.11
C LYS A 85 -10.25 5.63 -14.94
N ALA A 86 -10.32 4.30 -15.10
CA ALA A 86 -10.68 3.37 -14.03
C ALA A 86 -9.69 3.40 -12.86
N TRP A 87 -8.39 3.36 -13.14
CA TRP A 87 -7.35 3.42 -12.10
C TRP A 87 -7.32 4.79 -11.39
N LEU A 88 -7.56 5.88 -12.12
CA LEU A 88 -7.67 7.23 -11.53
C LEU A 88 -8.89 7.33 -10.63
N MET A 89 -10.01 6.72 -11.00
CA MET A 89 -11.21 6.65 -10.16
C MET A 89 -10.94 5.88 -8.86
N LEU A 90 -10.30 4.71 -8.95
CA LEU A 90 -9.90 3.95 -7.75
C LEU A 90 -9.00 4.79 -6.83
N LYS A 91 -8.03 5.50 -7.42
CA LYS A 91 -7.12 6.39 -6.67
C LYS A 91 -7.87 7.54 -5.99
N SER A 92 -8.80 8.20 -6.70
CA SER A 92 -9.56 9.33 -6.16
C SER A 92 -10.53 8.88 -5.05
N TYR A 93 -11.13 7.70 -5.19
CA TYR A 93 -12.02 7.12 -4.19
C TYR A 93 -11.25 6.76 -2.92
N LEU A 94 -10.09 6.10 -3.05
CA LEU A 94 -9.23 5.81 -1.91
C LEU A 94 -8.84 7.11 -1.19
N ARG A 95 -8.40 8.13 -1.91
CA ARG A 95 -8.07 9.43 -1.28
C ARG A 95 -9.25 10.06 -0.54
N THR A 96 -10.48 9.89 -1.03
CA THR A 96 -11.66 10.52 -0.44
C THR A 96 -12.14 9.75 0.81
N TYR A 97 -12.12 8.42 0.76
CA TYR A 97 -12.77 7.59 1.77
C TYR A 97 -11.79 6.92 2.75
N ASP A 98 -10.55 6.63 2.35
CA ASP A 98 -9.63 5.82 3.15
C ASP A 98 -9.12 6.51 4.43
N HIS A 99 -8.96 7.84 4.42
CA HIS A 99 -8.59 8.61 5.61
C HIS A 99 -9.61 8.47 6.74
N VAL A 100 -10.91 8.31 6.40
CA VAL A 100 -11.99 8.12 7.37
C VAL A 100 -11.94 6.70 7.98
N HIS A 101 -11.39 5.74 7.24
CA HIS A 101 -11.33 4.33 7.62
C HIS A 101 -9.94 3.88 8.11
N GLY A 102 -9.04 4.81 8.43
CA GLY A 102 -7.74 4.51 9.04
C GLY A 102 -6.85 3.64 8.17
N HIS A 103 -6.78 3.91 6.86
CA HIS A 103 -5.95 3.18 5.89
C HIS A 103 -6.34 1.71 5.64
N ARG A 104 -7.51 1.30 6.13
CA ARG A 104 -8.04 -0.05 5.93
C ARG A 104 -8.37 -0.34 4.46
N LEU A 105 -8.88 0.64 3.71
CA LEU A 105 -9.31 0.44 2.32
C LEU A 105 -8.09 0.29 1.40
N GLN A 106 -7.01 1.04 1.65
CA GLN A 106 -5.73 0.84 0.95
C GLN A 106 -5.22 -0.61 1.10
N LYS A 107 -5.24 -1.16 2.32
CA LYS A 107 -4.86 -2.55 2.58
C LYS A 107 -5.79 -3.54 1.85
N CYS A 108 -7.10 -3.30 1.88
CA CYS A 108 -8.09 -4.12 1.18
C CYS A 108 -7.79 -4.21 -0.32
N VAL A 109 -7.65 -3.06 -0.96
CA VAL A 109 -7.34 -2.94 -2.39
C VAL A 109 -6.00 -3.61 -2.72
N ALA A 110 -4.94 -3.34 -1.96
CA ALA A 110 -3.63 -3.94 -2.21
C ALA A 110 -3.67 -5.47 -2.13
N ARG A 111 -4.31 -6.03 -1.10
CA ARG A 111 -4.51 -7.49 -0.99
C ARG A 111 -5.28 -8.03 -2.18
N LYS A 112 -6.32 -7.33 -2.62
CA LYS A 112 -7.11 -7.76 -3.76
C LYS A 112 -6.29 -7.78 -5.04
N LEU A 113 -5.54 -6.72 -5.31
CA LEU A 113 -4.65 -6.62 -6.48
C LEU A 113 -3.62 -7.75 -6.51
N LEU A 114 -2.94 -8.00 -5.39
CA LEU A 114 -1.95 -9.09 -5.29
C LEU A 114 -2.60 -10.47 -5.42
N SER A 115 -3.81 -10.67 -4.88
CA SER A 115 -4.55 -11.93 -5.03
C SER A 115 -4.96 -12.23 -6.47
N LEU A 116 -5.08 -11.20 -7.31
CA LEU A 116 -5.34 -11.33 -8.74
C LEU A 116 -4.05 -11.48 -9.56
N GLY A 117 -2.87 -11.54 -8.91
CA GLY A 117 -1.57 -11.61 -9.57
C GLY A 117 -1.15 -10.29 -10.23
N SER A 118 -1.81 -9.17 -9.92
CA SER A 118 -1.45 -7.86 -10.47
C SER A 118 -0.42 -7.15 -9.59
N HIS A 119 0.48 -6.40 -10.21
CA HIS A 119 1.41 -5.54 -9.48
C HIS A 119 0.70 -4.34 -8.87
N LEU A 120 1.22 -3.86 -7.73
CA LEU A 120 0.69 -2.66 -7.08
C LEU A 120 1.06 -1.40 -7.90
N PRO A 121 0.10 -0.49 -8.17
CA PRO A 121 0.40 0.78 -8.80
C PRO A 121 1.37 1.63 -7.98
N GLN A 122 2.25 2.38 -8.64
CA GLN A 122 3.27 3.19 -7.97
C GLN A 122 2.69 4.20 -6.97
N TRP A 123 1.54 4.80 -7.28
CA TRP A 123 0.87 5.74 -6.37
C TRP A 123 0.38 5.07 -5.08
N LEU A 124 0.04 3.77 -5.13
CA LEU A 124 -0.41 3.02 -3.95
C LEU A 124 0.78 2.63 -3.09
N ILE A 125 1.89 2.18 -3.72
CA ILE A 125 3.16 1.92 -3.04
C ILE A 125 3.63 3.17 -2.30
N GLN A 126 3.59 4.33 -2.96
CA GLN A 126 3.98 5.61 -2.34
C GLN A 126 3.07 5.97 -1.16
N SER A 127 1.76 5.78 -1.29
CA SER A 127 0.83 6.00 -0.18
C SER A 127 1.16 5.13 1.04
N PHE A 128 1.50 3.85 0.84
CA PHE A 128 1.94 2.97 1.94
C PHE A 128 3.28 3.41 2.53
N LYS A 129 4.25 3.84 1.72
CA LYS A 129 5.54 4.36 2.21
C LYS A 129 5.34 5.52 3.19
N GLU A 130 4.39 6.40 2.91
CA GLU A 130 4.10 7.59 3.71
C GLU A 130 3.26 7.30 4.96
N THR A 131 2.38 6.29 4.91
CA THR A 131 1.39 6.03 5.98
C THR A 131 1.75 4.85 6.86
N ASN A 132 2.10 3.71 6.26
CA ASN A 132 2.42 2.47 6.98
C ASN A 132 3.33 1.55 6.13
N PRO A 133 4.65 1.83 6.09
CA PRO A 133 5.59 1.02 5.32
C PRO A 133 5.73 -0.42 5.84
N ALA A 134 5.51 -0.64 7.14
CA ALA A 134 5.57 -1.98 7.72
C ALA A 134 4.47 -2.91 7.19
N GLU A 135 3.25 -2.38 6.99
CA GLU A 135 2.15 -3.14 6.40
C GLU A 135 2.44 -3.54 4.95
N LEU A 136 3.05 -2.66 4.16
CA LEU A 136 3.44 -2.99 2.78
C LEU A 136 4.46 -4.14 2.72
N LEU A 137 5.47 -4.11 3.59
CA LEU A 137 6.42 -5.22 3.72
C LEU A 137 5.70 -6.53 4.08
N HIS A 138 4.78 -6.48 5.04
CA HIS A 138 4.00 -7.64 5.44
C HIS A 138 3.12 -8.16 4.28
N LEU A 139 2.54 -7.28 3.46
CA LEU A 139 1.78 -7.66 2.28
C LEU A 139 2.66 -8.40 1.26
N TYR A 140 3.83 -7.87 0.90
CA TYR A 140 4.71 -8.56 -0.04
C TYR A 140 5.10 -9.97 0.44
N LEU A 141 5.42 -10.11 1.72
CA LEU A 141 5.70 -11.41 2.33
C LEU A 141 4.50 -12.35 2.31
N SER A 142 3.30 -11.84 2.60
CA SER A 142 2.06 -12.64 2.61
C SER A 142 1.71 -13.23 1.23
N PHE A 143 2.17 -12.58 0.16
CA PHE A 143 1.98 -13.04 -1.22
C PHE A 143 3.25 -13.69 -1.81
N ASN A 144 4.24 -14.00 -0.98
CA ASN A 144 5.52 -14.61 -1.37
C ASN A 144 6.29 -13.84 -2.47
N LEU A 145 6.14 -12.51 -2.49
CA LEU A 145 6.86 -11.60 -3.37
C LEU A 145 8.20 -11.22 -2.73
N LEU A 146 9.10 -12.21 -2.67
CA LEU A 146 10.35 -12.12 -1.89
C LEU A 146 11.33 -11.08 -2.45
N GLU A 147 11.41 -10.94 -3.77
CA GLU A 147 12.32 -9.98 -4.40
C GLU A 147 11.85 -8.54 -4.12
N GLU A 148 10.58 -8.25 -4.34
CA GLU A 148 9.97 -6.95 -4.03
C GLU A 148 10.06 -6.63 -2.54
N ALA A 149 9.80 -7.62 -1.67
CA ALA A 149 9.94 -7.48 -0.22
C ALA A 149 11.37 -7.13 0.17
N ALA A 150 12.38 -7.80 -0.42
CA ALA A 150 13.79 -7.54 -0.14
C ALA A 150 14.23 -6.16 -0.60
N VAL A 151 13.92 -5.79 -1.85
CA VAL A 151 14.24 -4.46 -2.38
C VAL A 151 13.56 -3.37 -1.54
N PHE A 152 12.30 -3.57 -1.17
CA PHE A 152 11.57 -2.64 -0.31
C PHE A 152 12.18 -2.55 1.11
N ALA A 153 12.54 -3.67 1.72
CA ALA A 153 13.18 -3.71 3.04
C ALA A 153 14.51 -2.94 3.06
N LEU A 154 15.34 -3.08 2.02
CA LEU A 154 16.58 -2.32 1.88
C LEU A 154 16.31 -0.80 1.84
N GLN A 155 15.31 -0.37 1.06
CA GLN A 155 14.89 1.04 1.00
C GLN A 155 14.35 1.53 2.34
N TYR A 156 13.60 0.69 3.04
CA TYR A 156 13.00 1.05 4.32
C TYR A 156 14.04 1.19 5.43
N ILE A 157 15.04 0.29 5.48
CA ILE A 157 16.17 0.41 6.41
C ILE A 157 16.98 1.69 6.11
N ASP A 158 17.21 1.99 4.83
CA ASP A 158 17.85 3.25 4.43
C ASP A 158 17.07 4.47 4.95
N ALA A 159 15.76 4.50 4.74
CA ALA A 159 14.90 5.60 5.21
C ALA A 159 15.03 5.83 6.72
N VAL A 160 15.05 4.75 7.51
CA VAL A 160 15.20 4.84 8.97
C VAL A 160 16.60 5.33 9.38
N LEU A 161 17.63 4.90 8.66
CA LEU A 161 19.02 5.31 8.91
C LEU A 161 19.29 6.77 8.52
N GLY A 162 18.67 7.32 7.49
CA GLY A 162 19.24 8.52 6.86
C GLY A 162 18.79 8.76 5.43
N PRO A 163 19.30 7.94 4.51
CA PRO A 163 19.03 8.11 3.10
C PRO A 163 17.53 7.89 2.77
N ARG A 164 16.95 8.64 1.84
CA ARG A 164 15.55 8.43 1.35
C ARG A 164 14.42 8.69 2.35
N ARG A 165 14.67 9.45 3.43
CA ARG A 165 13.63 9.88 4.40
C ARG A 165 12.40 10.53 3.75
N GLU A 166 12.65 11.32 2.71
CA GLU A 166 11.61 12.06 1.97
C GLU A 166 10.64 11.11 1.26
N GLU A 167 11.11 9.96 0.77
CA GLU A 167 10.25 8.96 0.11
C GLU A 167 9.26 8.29 1.06
N PHE A 168 9.55 8.27 2.36
CA PHE A 168 8.73 7.62 3.39
C PHE A 168 7.98 8.63 4.29
N ALA A 169 8.01 9.92 3.93
CA ALA A 169 7.45 11.02 4.73
C ALA A 169 7.82 10.95 6.22
N MET A 170 9.02 10.43 6.53
CA MET A 170 9.44 10.18 7.91
C MET A 170 9.79 11.51 8.60
N LYS A 171 8.98 11.88 9.59
CA LYS A 171 9.20 13.08 10.42
C LYS A 171 10.42 12.96 11.33
N ALA A 172 10.80 11.74 11.66
CA ALA A 172 11.85 11.42 12.59
C ALA A 172 12.63 10.22 12.07
N THR A 173 13.89 10.16 12.47
CA THR A 173 14.86 9.16 12.06
C THR A 173 15.72 8.80 13.24
N LEU A 174 16.50 7.73 13.13
CA LEU A 174 17.47 7.38 14.15
C LEU A 174 18.51 8.50 14.31
N HIS A 175 18.25 9.35 15.30
CA HIS A 175 19.09 10.44 15.76
C HIS A 175 18.80 10.65 17.24
N SER A 176 19.80 11.02 18.03
CA SER A 176 19.69 11.14 19.49
C SER A 176 18.66 12.17 19.95
N SER A 177 18.29 13.11 19.08
CA SER A 177 17.30 14.17 19.35
C SER A 177 15.89 13.90 18.80
N SER A 178 15.63 12.72 18.22
CA SER A 178 14.37 12.41 17.52
C SER A 178 13.62 11.23 18.17
N PRO A 179 12.28 11.17 18.08
CA PRO A 179 11.53 10.03 18.62
C PRO A 179 11.92 8.73 17.90
N SER A 180 12.02 7.63 18.64
CA SER A 180 12.51 6.35 18.15
C SER A 180 11.62 5.80 17.02
N VAL A 181 12.23 5.55 15.85
CA VAL A 181 11.60 4.83 14.74
C VAL A 181 12.09 3.39 14.79
N TRP A 182 11.17 2.44 14.94
CA TRP A 182 11.49 1.01 15.03
C TRP A 182 11.13 0.29 13.73
N LEU A 183 12.01 -0.60 13.30
CA LEU A 183 11.76 -1.50 12.18
C LEU A 183 10.84 -2.66 12.59
N PRO A 184 10.02 -3.21 11.67
CA PRO A 184 9.22 -4.40 11.92
C PRO A 184 10.09 -5.66 11.92
N TYR A 185 10.77 -5.94 13.03
CA TYR A 185 11.74 -7.03 13.14
C TYR A 185 11.19 -8.40 12.77
N SER A 186 9.97 -8.75 13.20
CA SER A 186 9.36 -10.04 12.86
C SER A 186 9.24 -10.23 11.35
N SER A 187 8.80 -9.20 10.61
CA SER A 187 8.71 -9.24 9.14
C SER A 187 10.10 -9.34 8.50
N LEU A 188 11.10 -8.63 9.04
CA LEU A 188 12.47 -8.66 8.53
C LEU A 188 13.15 -10.01 8.78
N ASP A 189 12.93 -10.63 9.94
CA ASP A 189 13.47 -11.95 10.27
C ASP A 189 12.83 -13.03 9.41
N HIS A 190 11.50 -12.99 9.24
CA HIS A 190 10.82 -13.88 8.29
C HIS A 190 11.34 -13.71 6.86
N LEU A 191 11.56 -12.48 6.42
CA LEU A 191 12.15 -12.20 5.10
C LEU A 191 13.55 -12.79 4.96
N ARG A 192 14.41 -12.62 5.98
CA ARG A 192 15.77 -13.19 5.97
C ARG A 192 15.75 -14.71 5.89
N GLU A 193 14.90 -15.36 6.67
CA GLU A 193 14.76 -16.80 6.64
C GLU A 193 14.25 -17.28 5.28
N ALA A 194 13.22 -16.62 4.73
CA ALA A 194 12.69 -16.93 3.40
C ALA A 194 13.73 -16.75 2.29
N LEU A 195 14.53 -15.68 2.34
CA LEU A 195 15.62 -15.43 1.38
C LEU A 195 16.79 -16.42 1.54
N HIS A 196 17.10 -16.85 2.77
CA HIS A 196 18.16 -17.82 3.01
C HIS A 196 17.81 -19.21 2.47
N ASN A 197 16.53 -19.57 2.53
CA ASN A 197 16.00 -20.82 1.98
C ASN A 197 15.79 -20.76 0.46
N ALA A 198 16.01 -19.61 -0.18
CA ALA A 198 15.83 -19.44 -1.61
C ALA A 198 17.05 -19.93 -2.40
N GLU A 199 16.81 -20.62 -3.51
CA GLU A 199 17.88 -21.19 -4.36
C GLU A 199 18.37 -20.22 -5.45
N SER A 200 17.65 -19.12 -5.69
CA SER A 200 17.98 -18.18 -6.76
C SER A 200 19.15 -17.28 -6.39
N THR A 201 20.14 -17.17 -7.28
CA THR A 201 21.34 -16.34 -7.10
C THR A 201 21.02 -14.87 -6.74
N SER A 202 20.00 -14.28 -7.38
CA SER A 202 19.55 -12.91 -7.09
C SER A 202 19.03 -12.73 -5.67
N LEU A 203 18.27 -13.71 -5.16
CA LEU A 203 17.73 -13.70 -3.80
C LEU A 203 18.83 -13.89 -2.75
N ILE A 204 19.86 -14.68 -3.06
CA ILE A 204 21.04 -14.86 -2.21
C ILE A 204 21.82 -13.54 -2.08
N GLU A 205 22.03 -12.81 -3.20
CA GLU A 205 22.67 -11.50 -3.17
C GLU A 205 21.86 -10.50 -2.33
N LEU A 206 20.55 -10.48 -2.49
CA LEU A 206 19.65 -9.63 -1.71
C LEU A 206 19.68 -9.99 -0.21
N SER A 207 19.77 -11.28 0.14
CA SER A 207 19.92 -11.77 1.52
C SER A 207 21.20 -11.23 2.18
N SER A 208 22.32 -11.29 1.45
CA SER A 208 23.61 -10.76 1.91
C SER A 208 23.54 -9.25 2.14
N GLN A 209 22.98 -8.51 1.18
CA GLN A 209 22.79 -7.06 1.30
C GLN A 209 21.88 -6.68 2.48
N LEU A 210 20.78 -7.41 2.68
CA LEU A 210 19.84 -7.19 3.77
C LEU A 210 20.51 -7.41 5.12
N THR A 211 21.26 -8.49 5.27
CA THR A 211 22.00 -8.81 6.50
C THR A 211 23.03 -7.72 6.81
N ALA A 212 23.82 -7.29 5.83
CA ALA A 212 24.80 -6.22 6.00
C ALA A 212 24.15 -4.88 6.42
N LYS A 213 23.00 -4.52 5.83
CA LYS A 213 22.27 -3.31 6.21
C LYS A 213 21.67 -3.40 7.62
N LEU A 214 21.13 -4.55 8.01
CA LEU A 214 20.61 -4.75 9.36
C LEU A 214 21.71 -4.64 10.42
N GLU A 215 22.89 -5.18 10.16
CA GLU A 215 24.04 -4.98 11.05
C GLU A 215 24.44 -3.50 11.16
N ALA A 216 24.45 -2.76 10.05
CA ALA A 216 24.70 -1.32 10.06
C ALA A 216 23.65 -0.56 10.88
N TYR A 217 22.38 -0.95 10.74
CA TYR A 217 21.29 -0.45 11.58
C TYR A 217 21.54 -0.72 13.07
N PHE A 218 21.86 -1.96 13.45
CA PHE A 218 22.06 -2.32 14.86
C PHE A 218 23.24 -1.57 15.49
N ARG A 219 24.34 -1.38 14.74
CA ARG A 219 25.47 -0.56 15.18
C ARG A 219 25.04 0.89 15.43
N THR A 220 24.28 1.47 14.50
CA THR A 220 23.81 2.85 14.60
C THR A 220 22.83 3.02 15.77
N ALA A 221 21.87 2.10 15.92
CA ALA A 221 20.89 2.12 17.01
C ALA A 221 21.56 2.01 18.39
N THR A 222 22.56 1.13 18.54
CA THR A 222 23.35 1.01 19.78
C THR A 222 24.11 2.29 20.10
N SER A 223 24.76 2.90 19.09
CA SER A 223 25.48 4.18 19.26
C SER A 223 24.53 5.31 19.69
N VAL A 224 23.40 5.46 19.01
CA VAL A 224 22.40 6.49 19.32
C VAL A 224 21.83 6.29 20.72
N THR A 225 21.57 5.05 21.13
CA THR A 225 21.08 4.75 22.48
C THR A 225 22.11 5.15 23.54
N ALA A 226 23.40 4.85 23.33
CA ALA A 226 24.47 5.28 24.23
C ALA A 226 24.58 6.81 24.29
N ASP A 227 24.49 7.50 23.15
CA ASP A 227 24.52 8.96 23.08
C ASP A 227 23.34 9.60 23.82
N MET A 228 22.14 9.01 23.71
CA MET A 228 20.95 9.45 24.45
C MET A 228 21.13 9.28 25.95
N GLU A 229 21.70 8.16 26.41
CA GLU A 229 22.03 7.96 27.83
C GLU A 229 23.05 8.98 28.33
N HIS A 230 24.07 9.29 27.54
CA HIS A 230 25.06 10.31 27.87
C HIS A 230 24.46 11.71 27.95
N GLN A 231 23.63 12.11 26.98
CA GLN A 231 22.92 13.39 27.00
C GLN A 231 21.97 13.51 28.20
N ALA A 232 21.23 12.45 28.51
CA ALA A 232 20.34 12.43 29.68
C ALA A 232 21.12 12.61 31.00
N ARG A 233 22.26 11.94 31.15
CA ARG A 233 23.14 12.08 32.32
C ARG A 233 23.72 13.49 32.45
N GLN A 234 24.17 14.10 31.34
CA GLN A 234 24.68 15.47 31.34
C GLN A 234 23.59 16.49 31.70
N THR A 235 22.38 16.31 31.19
CA THR A 235 21.25 17.21 31.49
C THR A 235 20.86 17.14 32.98
N MET A 236 20.91 15.96 33.59
CA MET A 236 20.67 15.80 35.03
C MET A 236 21.75 16.43 35.92
N MET A 237 22.99 16.54 35.46
CA MET A 237 24.07 17.20 36.20
C MET A 237 24.00 18.74 36.14
N VAL A 238 23.33 19.31 35.14
CA VAL A 238 23.22 20.77 34.94
C VAL A 238 21.99 21.35 35.65
N THR A 239 21.01 20.51 36.01
CA THR A 239 19.78 20.90 36.71
C THR A 239 19.86 20.78 38.25
N HIS A 240 21.03 20.45 38.79
CA HIS A 240 21.36 20.50 40.22
C HIS A 240 22.36 21.63 40.52
#